data_AF-A0A9D3WM80-F1
#
_entry.id   AF-A0A9D3WM80-F1
#
_cell.length_a   1.000
_cell.length_b   1.000
_cell.length_c   1.000
_cell.angle_alpha   90.00
_cell.angle_beta   90.00
_cell.angle_gamma   90.00
#
_symmetry.space_group_name_H-M   'P 1'
#
loop_
_entity.id
_entity.type
_entity.pdbx_description
1 polymer ?
#
loop_
_entity_poly.entity_id
_entity_poly.type
_entity_poly.pdbx_seq_one_letter_code
_entity_poly.pdbx_strand_id
1 'polypeptide(L)'
;MALKLDMSKAYDRVEWPFIKGVFWWQKSHGKRGIHWCNWNSLCVPKDEGGMEFRNFNSFNIALLAKQGWRLLRNPNSLLARTLKAKYFKDLDFLNSRLGNVPSLTWQSIWSAKGLLMKGMGWSIGDGKKVSI
;
A
#
# COMPACT_ATOMS: atom_id res chain seq x y z
N MET A 1 -1.26 22.74 -10.99
CA MET A 1 0.17 22.58 -11.38
C MET A 1 0.97 21.71 -10.41
N ALA A 2 0.63 21.67 -9.12
CA ALA A 2 1.33 20.86 -8.11
C ALA A 2 1.28 19.33 -8.34
N LEU A 3 0.10 18.76 -8.69
CA LEU A 3 -0.05 17.33 -8.98
C LEU A 3 0.88 16.84 -10.10
N LYS A 4 1.07 17.64 -11.16
CA LYS A 4 1.94 17.29 -12.30
C LYS A 4 3.41 17.16 -11.88
N LEU A 5 3.89 18.08 -11.04
CA LEU A 5 5.27 18.11 -10.56
C LEU A 5 5.60 16.91 -9.66
N ASP A 6 4.63 16.49 -8.83
CA ASP A 6 4.79 15.32 -7.96
C ASP A 6 4.77 14.02 -8.76
N MET A 7 3.82 13.88 -9.70
CA MET A 7 3.75 12.67 -10.53
C MET A 7 4.94 12.54 -11.48
N SER A 8 5.42 13.65 -12.07
CA SER A 8 6.59 13.59 -12.96
C SER A 8 7.83 13.11 -12.23
N LYS A 9 8.00 13.45 -10.95
CA LYS A 9 9.11 12.98 -10.10
C LYS A 9 8.94 11.52 -9.66
N ALA A 10 7.69 11.08 -9.45
CA ALA A 10 7.41 9.71 -9.04
C ALA A 10 7.52 8.71 -10.21
N TYR A 11 7.35 9.18 -11.44
CA TYR A 11 7.27 8.36 -12.65
C TYR A 11 8.11 8.95 -13.80
N ASP A 12 9.43 8.96 -13.62
CA ASP A 12 10.38 9.50 -14.61
C ASP A 12 10.37 8.73 -15.94
N ARG A 13 9.95 7.45 -15.93
CA ARG A 13 9.91 6.56 -17.11
C ARG A 13 8.61 6.64 -17.92
N VAL A 14 7.71 7.55 -17.55
CA VAL A 14 6.39 7.67 -18.18
C VAL A 14 6.42 8.69 -19.30
N GLU A 15 5.82 8.36 -20.43
CA GLU A 15 5.70 9.24 -21.59
C GLU A 15 4.66 10.34 -21.36
N TRP A 16 5.04 11.37 -20.60
CA TRP A 16 4.17 12.51 -20.30
C TRP A 16 3.59 13.23 -21.53
N PRO A 17 4.30 13.39 -22.67
CA PRO A 17 3.71 13.93 -23.89
C PRO A 17 2.55 13.10 -24.41
N PHE A 18 2.70 11.77 -24.44
CA PHE A 18 1.66 10.82 -24.83
C PHE A 18 0.46 10.90 -23.89
N ILE A 19 0.69 10.86 -22.56
CA ILE A 19 -0.41 10.97 -21.58
C ILE A 19 -1.21 12.26 -21.80
N LYS A 20 -0.52 13.39 -21.96
CA LYS A 20 -1.21 14.66 -22.21
C LYS A 20 -2.03 14.60 -23.50
N GLY A 21 -1.41 14.16 -24.58
CA GLY A 21 -2.04 14.09 -25.90
C GLY A 21 -3.26 13.18 -25.93
N VAL A 22 -3.15 11.98 -25.36
CA VAL A 22 -4.17 10.93 -25.39
C VAL A 22 -5.25 11.11 -24.31
N PHE A 23 -4.85 11.44 -23.09
CA PHE A 23 -5.76 11.36 -21.94
C PHE A 23 -6.38 12.71 -21.56
N TRP A 24 -5.65 13.82 -21.68
CA TRP A 24 -6.19 15.15 -21.36
C TRP A 24 -6.72 15.91 -22.58
N TRP A 25 -6.17 15.63 -23.77
CA TRP A 25 -6.41 16.46 -24.96
C TRP A 25 -6.91 15.70 -26.22
N GLN A 26 -7.02 14.37 -26.21
CA GLN A 26 -7.52 13.61 -27.38
C GLN A 26 -9.03 13.77 -27.49
N LYS A 27 -9.49 13.97 -28.73
CA LYS A 27 -10.83 14.49 -29.04
C LYS A 27 -11.68 13.41 -29.69
N SER A 28 -12.96 13.36 -29.34
CA SER A 28 -14.02 12.88 -30.24
C SER A 28 -14.64 14.09 -30.94
N HIS A 29 -15.00 13.96 -32.22
CA HIS A 29 -15.43 15.11 -33.05
C HIS A 29 -16.57 15.90 -32.38
N GLY A 30 -16.36 17.22 -32.20
CA GLY A 30 -17.40 18.18 -31.80
C GLY A 30 -17.55 18.47 -30.30
N LYS A 31 -16.81 17.81 -29.38
CA LYS A 31 -16.91 18.08 -27.93
C LYS A 31 -15.71 18.87 -27.39
N ARG A 32 -15.98 19.85 -26.50
CA ARG A 32 -14.97 20.62 -25.74
C ARG A 32 -15.01 20.19 -24.27
N GLY A 33 -13.85 19.83 -23.69
CA GLY A 33 -13.72 19.51 -22.26
C GLY A 33 -12.53 18.59 -21.96
N ILE A 34 -12.07 18.56 -20.71
CA ILE A 34 -11.05 17.62 -20.22
C ILE A 34 -11.67 16.23 -20.16
N HIS A 35 -11.03 15.22 -20.78
CA HIS A 35 -11.43 13.83 -20.60
C HIS A 35 -10.84 13.30 -19.29
N TRP A 36 -11.69 13.08 -18.28
CA TRP A 36 -11.25 12.48 -17.03
C TRP A 36 -11.14 10.97 -17.21
N CYS A 37 -9.94 10.42 -17.06
CA CYS A 37 -9.72 8.98 -17.10
C CYS A 37 -9.82 8.38 -15.70
N ASN A 38 -10.43 7.21 -15.60
CA ASN A 38 -10.49 6.46 -14.35
C ASN A 38 -9.07 6.02 -13.95
N TRP A 39 -8.66 6.31 -12.70
CA TRP A 39 -7.35 5.93 -12.18
C TRP A 39 -7.09 4.41 -12.29
N ASN A 40 -8.13 3.60 -12.13
CA ASN A 40 -8.01 2.15 -12.26
C ASN A 40 -7.60 1.73 -13.67
N SER A 41 -8.07 2.43 -14.71
CA SER A 41 -7.65 2.17 -16.09
C SER A 41 -6.18 2.53 -16.34
N LEU A 42 -5.65 3.54 -15.65
CA LEU A 42 -4.24 3.90 -15.73
C LEU A 42 -3.33 2.88 -15.03
N CYS A 43 -3.87 2.12 -14.07
CA CYS A 43 -3.10 1.10 -13.34
C CYS A 43 -2.95 -0.21 -14.12
N VAL A 44 -3.70 -0.37 -15.22
CA VAL A 44 -3.63 -1.56 -16.09
C VAL A 44 -2.25 -1.60 -16.79
N PRO A 45 -1.70 -2.80 -17.07
CA PRO A 45 -0.49 -2.95 -17.86
C PRO A 45 -0.56 -2.28 -19.24
N LYS A 46 0.59 -1.87 -19.80
CA LYS A 46 0.63 -1.14 -21.08
C LYS A 46 0.17 -1.98 -22.26
N ASP A 47 0.50 -3.26 -22.25
CA ASP A 47 0.07 -4.27 -23.24
C ASP A 47 -1.45 -4.49 -23.22
N GLU A 48 -2.10 -4.22 -22.09
CA GLU A 48 -3.56 -4.24 -21.94
C GLU A 48 -4.22 -2.84 -22.12
N GLY A 49 -3.45 -1.83 -22.57
CA GLY A 49 -3.95 -0.48 -22.85
C GLY A 49 -3.98 0.49 -21.66
N GLY A 50 -3.37 0.12 -20.53
CA GLY A 50 -3.15 1.01 -19.40
C GLY A 50 -1.78 1.71 -19.41
N MET A 51 -1.36 2.26 -18.27
CA MET A 51 -0.12 3.04 -18.14
C MET A 51 0.83 2.50 -17.07
N GLU A 52 0.58 1.29 -16.53
CA GLU A 52 1.37 0.65 -15.47
C GLU A 52 1.49 1.49 -14.17
N PHE A 53 0.55 2.41 -13.94
CA PHE A 53 0.57 3.17 -12.71
C PHE A 53 0.28 2.27 -11.51
N ARG A 54 0.92 2.56 -10.37
CA ARG A 54 0.62 1.78 -9.16
C ARG A 54 -0.74 2.17 -8.64
N ASN A 55 -1.55 1.16 -8.33
CA ASN A 55 -2.79 1.37 -7.60
C ASN A 55 -2.46 1.87 -6.18
N PHE A 56 -2.85 3.12 -5.87
CA PHE A 56 -2.52 3.76 -4.59
C PHE A 56 -3.09 3.01 -3.39
N ASN A 57 -4.29 2.45 -3.52
CA ASN A 57 -4.89 1.68 -2.44
C ASN A 57 -4.04 0.44 -2.13
N SER A 58 -3.65 -0.31 -3.16
CA SER A 58 -2.78 -1.49 -3.01
C SER A 58 -1.41 -1.11 -2.44
N PHE A 59 -0.82 -0.02 -2.92
CA PHE A 59 0.47 0.47 -2.43
C PHE A 59 0.40 0.91 -0.96
N ASN A 60 -0.67 1.60 -0.56
CA ASN A 60 -0.88 2.02 0.83
C ASN A 60 -1.05 0.80 1.75
N ILE A 61 -1.87 -0.17 1.37
CA ILE A 61 -2.04 -1.43 2.12
C ILE A 61 -0.69 -2.14 2.28
N ALA A 62 0.15 -2.18 1.24
CA ALA A 62 1.48 -2.77 1.32
C ALA A 62 2.41 -2.00 2.29
N LEU A 63 2.33 -0.67 2.35
CA LEU A 63 3.08 0.14 3.31
C LEU A 63 2.59 -0.08 4.76
N LEU A 64 1.29 -0.23 4.96
CA LEU A 64 0.70 -0.56 6.26
C LEU A 64 1.12 -1.96 6.72
N ALA A 65 1.09 -2.94 5.82
CA ALA A 65 1.64 -4.27 6.06
C ALA A 65 3.14 -4.19 6.43
N LYS A 66 3.93 -3.38 5.73
CA LYS A 66 5.33 -3.16 6.09
C LYS A 66 5.50 -2.59 7.51
N GLN A 67 4.61 -1.70 7.96
CA GLN A 67 4.63 -1.25 9.36
C GLN A 67 4.26 -2.36 10.34
N GLY A 68 3.21 -3.13 10.06
CA GLY A 68 2.85 -4.30 10.87
C GLY A 68 3.99 -5.32 10.98
N TRP A 69 4.73 -5.56 9.89
CA TRP A 69 5.93 -6.39 9.90
C TRP A 69 7.04 -5.83 10.81
N ARG A 70 7.23 -4.50 10.81
CA ARG A 70 8.19 -3.84 11.71
C ARG A 70 7.82 -4.01 13.19
N LEU A 71 6.52 -4.05 13.53
CA LEU A 71 6.08 -4.32 14.91
C LEU A 71 6.53 -5.70 15.39
N LEU A 72 6.57 -6.69 14.50
CA LEU A 72 7.03 -8.04 14.79
C LEU A 72 8.56 -8.13 14.84
N ARG A 73 9.24 -7.51 13.87
CA ARG A 73 10.68 -7.65 13.67
C ARG A 73 11.51 -6.77 14.62
N ASN A 74 10.95 -5.66 15.09
CA ASN A 74 11.60 -4.67 15.96
C ASN A 74 10.74 -4.36 17.21
N PRO A 75 10.50 -5.36 18.08
CA PRO A 75 9.59 -5.22 19.23
C PRO A 75 10.04 -4.17 20.25
N ASN A 76 11.34 -3.87 20.31
CA ASN A 76 11.92 -2.88 21.23
C ASN A 76 11.86 -1.44 20.71
N SER A 77 11.44 -1.21 19.47
CA SER A 77 11.24 0.14 18.96
C SER A 77 10.18 0.89 19.78
N LEU A 78 10.32 2.21 19.92
CA LEU A 78 9.36 3.03 20.67
C LEU A 78 7.93 2.82 20.16
N LEU A 79 7.74 2.84 18.83
CA LEU A 79 6.45 2.58 18.21
C LEU A 79 5.86 1.22 18.60
N ALA A 80 6.66 0.14 18.53
CA ALA A 80 6.21 -1.19 18.88
C ALA A 80 5.83 -1.30 20.36
N ARG A 81 6.65 -0.74 21.27
CA ARG A 81 6.37 -0.73 22.71
C ARG A 81 5.11 0.06 23.05
N THR A 82 4.95 1.25 22.46
CA THR A 82 3.77 2.09 22.69
C THR A 82 2.50 1.44 22.16
N LEU A 83 2.53 0.87 20.95
CA LEU A 83 1.37 0.18 20.39
C LEU A 83 1.05 -1.12 21.13
N LYS A 84 2.07 -1.89 21.54
CA LYS A 84 1.89 -3.11 22.35
C LYS A 84 1.22 -2.78 23.67
N ALA A 85 1.76 -1.82 24.42
CA ALA A 85 1.21 -1.40 25.70
C ALA A 85 -0.26 -0.94 25.60
N LYS A 86 -0.64 -0.31 24.49
CA LYS A 86 -2.00 0.21 24.28
C LYS A 86 -2.98 -0.83 23.74
N TYR A 87 -2.57 -1.68 22.80
CA TYR A 87 -3.50 -2.48 21.98
C TYR A 87 -3.34 -4.00 22.08
N PHE A 88 -2.18 -4.50 22.54
CA PHE A 88 -1.91 -5.95 22.58
C PHE A 88 -0.88 -6.31 23.66
N LYS A 89 -1.10 -5.86 24.90
CA LYS A 89 -0.11 -5.91 25.99
C LYS A 89 0.44 -7.32 26.24
N ASP A 90 -0.46 -8.29 26.34
CA ASP A 90 -0.15 -9.69 26.66
C ASP A 90 -0.18 -10.60 25.42
N LEU A 91 -0.23 -10.00 24.23
CA LEU A 91 -0.34 -10.70 22.96
C LEU A 91 0.78 -10.26 22.00
N ASP A 92 0.83 -10.92 20.86
CA ASP A 92 1.60 -10.46 19.71
C ASP A 92 0.70 -9.77 18.70
N PHE A 93 1.31 -8.95 17.84
CA PHE A 93 0.60 -8.18 16.83
C PHE A 93 -0.33 -9.04 15.96
N LEU A 94 0.08 -10.26 15.58
CA LEU A 94 -0.74 -11.17 14.77
C LEU A 94 -2.02 -11.63 15.51
N ASN A 95 -1.90 -11.83 16.82
CA ASN A 95 -3.00 -12.27 17.70
C ASN A 95 -3.82 -11.09 18.26
N SER A 96 -3.44 -9.84 17.94
CA SER A 96 -4.13 -8.64 18.41
C SER A 96 -5.54 -8.51 17.81
N ARG A 97 -6.46 -7.93 18.60
CA ARG A 97 -7.81 -7.54 18.19
C ARG A 97 -7.85 -6.05 17.88
N LEU A 98 -8.79 -5.63 17.03
CA LEU A 98 -8.96 -4.22 16.71
C LEU A 98 -9.37 -3.39 17.94
N GLY A 99 -10.24 -3.95 18.78
CA GLY A 99 -10.82 -3.27 19.95
C GLY A 99 -11.98 -2.33 19.57
N ASN A 100 -12.60 -1.71 20.58
CA ASN A 100 -13.82 -0.91 20.39
C ASN A 100 -13.54 0.53 19.97
N VAL A 101 -12.43 1.13 20.43
CA VAL A 101 -12.08 2.53 20.14
C VAL A 101 -10.62 2.61 19.67
N PRO A 102 -10.30 2.07 18.49
CA PRO A 102 -8.94 2.11 17.95
C PRO A 102 -8.59 3.53 17.49
N SER A 103 -7.32 3.93 17.62
CA SER A 103 -6.85 5.11 16.89
C SER A 103 -6.84 4.82 15.38
N LEU A 104 -7.00 5.84 14.56
CA LEU A 104 -6.97 5.70 13.10
C LEU A 104 -5.70 5.00 12.62
N THR A 105 -4.54 5.34 13.19
CA THR A 105 -3.26 4.69 12.91
C THR A 105 -3.30 3.19 13.21
N TRP A 106 -3.86 2.80 14.35
CA TRP A 106 -3.96 1.39 14.74
C TRP A 106 -4.91 0.64 13.81
N GLN A 107 -6.08 1.21 13.53
CA GLN A 107 -7.05 0.62 12.60
C GLN A 107 -6.45 0.39 11.21
N SER A 108 -5.67 1.35 10.70
CA SER A 108 -4.99 1.22 9.40
C SER A 108 -3.90 0.15 9.40
N ILE A 109 -3.08 0.06 10.45
CA ILE A 109 -2.05 -0.99 10.52
C ILE A 109 -2.71 -2.37 10.68
N TRP A 110 -3.77 -2.44 11.50
CA TRP A 110 -4.50 -3.67 11.77
C TRP A 110 -5.27 -4.17 10.55
N SER A 111 -5.82 -3.29 9.71
CA SER A 111 -6.50 -3.70 8.47
C SER A 111 -5.58 -4.44 7.50
N ALA A 112 -4.28 -4.12 7.50
CA ALA A 112 -3.27 -4.82 6.70
C ALA A 112 -2.75 -6.13 7.35
N LYS A 113 -3.17 -6.46 8.58
CA LYS A 113 -2.76 -7.68 9.31
C LYS A 113 -3.10 -8.96 8.53
N GLY A 114 -4.27 -9.00 7.90
CA GLY A 114 -4.68 -10.16 7.11
C GLY A 114 -3.78 -10.43 5.90
N LEU A 115 -3.30 -9.37 5.24
CA LEU A 115 -2.34 -9.50 4.14
C LEU A 115 -1.00 -10.05 4.63
N LEU A 116 -0.52 -9.57 5.77
CA LEU A 116 0.71 -10.07 6.39
C LEU A 116 0.61 -11.56 6.72
N MET A 117 -0.48 -11.98 7.38
CA MET A 117 -0.67 -13.39 7.74
C MET A 117 -0.68 -14.31 6.52
N LYS A 118 -1.25 -13.87 5.39
CA LYS A 118 -1.26 -14.62 4.13
C LYS A 118 0.13 -14.72 3.48
N GLY A 119 0.96 -13.67 3.62
CA GLY A 119 2.28 -13.61 3.00
C GLY A 119 3.43 -14.12 3.87
N MET A 120 3.17 -14.43 5.14
CA MET A 120 4.18 -14.96 6.05
C MET A 120 4.39 -16.45 5.81
N GLY A 121 5.65 -16.83 5.60
CA GLY A 121 6.10 -18.22 5.60
C GLY A 121 6.97 -18.48 6.82
N TRP A 122 7.00 -19.72 7.27
CA TRP A 122 7.93 -20.17 8.29
C TRP A 122 9.19 -20.72 7.62
N SER A 123 10.36 -20.36 8.12
CA SER A 123 11.64 -20.92 7.66
C SER A 123 12.29 -21.71 8.77
N ILE A 124 12.60 -22.99 8.50
CA ILE A 124 13.37 -23.83 9.42
C ILE A 124 14.80 -23.29 9.45
N GLY A 125 15.25 -22.90 10.65
CA GLY A 125 16.64 -22.54 10.91
C GLY A 125 17.49 -23.77 11.19
N ASP A 126 18.15 -23.78 12.34
CA ASP A 126 19.03 -24.87 12.79
C ASP A 126 18.29 -26.08 13.38
N GLY A 127 16.96 -26.13 13.29
CA GLY A 127 16.13 -27.22 13.81
C GLY A 127 15.98 -27.27 15.34
N LYS A 128 16.76 -26.52 16.12
CA LYS A 128 16.79 -26.64 17.59
C LYS A 128 15.55 -26.11 18.31
N LYS A 129 14.75 -25.28 17.62
CA LYS A 129 13.51 -24.67 18.15
C LYS A 129 12.25 -25.30 17.55
N VAL A 130 12.39 -26.44 16.88
CA VAL A 130 11.31 -27.13 16.20
C VAL A 130 11.05 -28.43 16.93
N SER A 131 9.94 -28.50 17.67
CA SER A 131 9.46 -29.78 18.19
C SER A 131 8.70 -30.47 17.07
N ILE A 132 9.13 -31.69 16.74
CA ILE A 132 8.43 -32.60 15.83
C ILE A 132 7.31 -33.29 16.61
#